data_AF-A0A918NSF9-F1
#
_entry.id   AF-A0A918NSF9-F1
#
_cell.length_a   1.000
_cell.length_b   1.000
_cell.length_c   1.000
_cell.angle_alpha   90.00
_cell.angle_beta   90.00
_cell.angle_gamma   90.00
#
_symmetry.space_group_name_H-M   'P 1'
#
loop_
_entity.id
_entity.type
_entity.pdbx_description
1 polymer ?
#
loop_
_entity_poly.entity_id
_entity_poly.type
_entity_poly.pdbx_seq_one_letter_code
_entity_poly.pdbx_strand_id
1 'polypeptide(L)'
;MQNWITRTETGADVPAVREIVLAAFGTPAEADLVDALRADAAWIDGLSVVSAGDDGRPVGHALLTRCHIGDTPALCLAPCAVLPEYQRTGAGSAAIRAALAAARERGERFVTVLGHPDYYPRFGFTRASAHGIGLSIEVPDEALMVLALHDDALPSGTIRYAAPFGI
;
A
#
# COMPACT_ATOMS: atom_id res chain seq x y z
N MET A 1 -15.24 19.54 -4.52
CA MET A 1 -14.37 18.34 -4.32
C MET A 1 -13.20 18.49 -5.25
N GLN A 2 -11.96 18.40 -4.74
CA GLN A 2 -10.78 18.26 -5.58
C GLN A 2 -10.91 16.96 -6.38
N ASN A 3 -10.67 17.01 -7.69
CA ASN A 3 -10.59 15.81 -8.51
C ASN A 3 -9.15 15.29 -8.48
N TRP A 4 -8.95 14.02 -8.12
CA TRP A 4 -7.62 13.42 -8.07
C TRP A 4 -7.44 12.49 -9.27
N ILE A 5 -6.48 12.81 -10.13
CA ILE A 5 -6.11 11.97 -11.26
C ILE A 5 -5.14 10.91 -10.76
N THR A 6 -5.47 9.63 -10.93
CA THR A 6 -4.60 8.51 -10.53
C THR A 6 -3.98 7.84 -11.73
N ARG A 7 -2.69 7.51 -11.63
CA ARG A 7 -1.97 6.74 -12.65
C ARG A 7 -0.85 5.94 -12.03
N THR A 8 -0.39 4.91 -12.73
CA THR A 8 0.82 4.18 -12.38
C THR A 8 2.02 5.14 -12.34
N GLU A 9 2.88 4.93 -11.34
CA GLU A 9 4.19 5.57 -11.25
C GLU A 9 5.05 5.24 -12.46
N THR A 10 5.74 6.24 -12.99
CA THR A 10 6.77 6.07 -14.02
C THR A 10 8.14 6.43 -13.45
N GLY A 11 9.22 6.10 -14.16
CA GLY A 11 10.57 6.51 -13.76
C GLY A 11 10.74 8.02 -13.58
N ALA A 12 9.94 8.84 -14.26
CA ALA A 12 9.96 10.30 -14.12
C ALA A 12 9.36 10.78 -12.77
N ASP A 13 8.55 9.95 -12.12
CA ASP A 13 7.88 10.29 -10.86
C ASP A 13 8.72 9.94 -9.63
N VAL A 14 9.78 9.13 -9.78
CA VAL A 14 10.61 8.65 -8.66
C VAL A 14 11.07 9.79 -7.74
N PRO A 15 11.57 10.94 -8.24
CA PRO A 15 11.94 12.06 -7.37
C PRO A 15 10.74 12.64 -6.59
N ALA A 16 9.59 12.77 -7.26
CA ALA A 16 8.38 13.32 -6.64
C ALA A 16 7.79 12.35 -5.61
N VAL A 17 7.78 11.05 -5.88
CA VAL A 17 7.37 10.02 -4.91
C VAL A 17 8.28 10.08 -3.69
N ARG A 18 9.60 10.16 -3.88
CA ARG A 18 10.54 10.27 -2.76
C ARG A 18 10.26 11.51 -1.91
N GLU A 19 9.99 12.66 -2.52
CA GLU A 19 9.60 13.88 -1.82
C GLU A 19 8.30 13.70 -1.01
N ILE A 20 7.26 13.12 -1.63
CA ILE A 20 5.97 12.83 -0.98
C ILE A 20 6.16 11.96 0.25
N VAL A 21 6.93 10.87 0.13
CA VAL A 21 7.15 9.93 1.24
C VAL A 21 7.95 10.59 2.36
N LEU A 22 9.03 11.32 2.03
CA LEU A 22 9.82 12.07 3.02
C LEU A 22 8.96 13.08 3.78
N ALA A 23 8.14 13.86 3.07
CA ALA A 23 7.29 14.87 3.67
C ALA A 23 6.17 14.26 4.54
N ALA A 24 5.65 13.09 4.17
CA ALA A 24 4.56 12.44 4.89
C ALA A 24 5.02 11.76 6.19
N PHE A 25 6.21 11.15 6.21
CA PHE A 25 6.72 10.37 7.35
C PHE A 25 7.77 11.11 8.20
N GLY A 26 8.38 12.18 7.68
CA GLY A 26 9.33 13.01 8.42
C GLY A 26 10.70 12.36 8.66
N THR A 27 10.90 11.12 8.23
CA THR A 27 12.18 10.41 8.26
C THR A 27 12.47 9.78 6.89
N PRO A 28 13.74 9.46 6.58
CA PRO A 28 14.06 8.81 5.32
C PRO A 28 13.68 7.33 5.25
N ALA A 29 13.29 6.68 6.37
CA ALA A 29 13.12 5.23 6.42
C ALA A 29 12.11 4.70 5.38
N GLU A 30 10.94 5.32 5.27
CA GLU A 30 9.93 4.91 4.29
C GLU A 30 10.32 5.26 2.87
N ALA A 31 11.04 6.36 2.66
CA ALA A 31 11.51 6.76 1.34
C ALA A 31 12.60 5.79 0.83
N ASP A 32 13.53 5.43 1.70
CA ASP A 32 14.59 4.45 1.44
C ASP A 32 14.00 3.04 1.26
N LEU A 33 12.95 2.69 2.01
CA LEU A 33 12.18 1.46 1.81
C LEU A 33 11.59 1.40 0.40
N VAL A 34 10.93 2.46 -0.09
CA VAL A 34 10.37 2.48 -1.45
C VAL A 34 11.48 2.35 -2.50
N ASP A 35 12.61 3.03 -2.32
CA ASP A 35 13.75 2.90 -3.22
C ASP A 35 14.33 1.48 -3.23
N ALA A 36 14.45 0.84 -2.07
CA ALA A 36 14.87 -0.56 -1.95
C ALA A 36 13.86 -1.53 -2.59
N LEU A 37 12.56 -1.31 -2.38
CA LEU A 37 11.49 -2.12 -2.97
C LEU A 37 11.47 -2.03 -4.49
N ARG A 38 11.79 -0.88 -5.11
CA ARG A 38 11.90 -0.76 -6.58
C ARG A 38 12.98 -1.67 -7.18
N ALA A 39 13.99 -2.04 -6.40
CA ALA A 39 15.05 -2.94 -6.82
C ALA A 39 14.83 -4.41 -6.40
N ASP A 40 13.78 -4.69 -5.62
CA ASP A 40 13.50 -6.02 -5.07
C ASP A 40 12.60 -6.85 -5.98
N ALA A 41 12.71 -8.18 -5.89
CA ALA A 41 11.87 -9.11 -6.65
C ALA A 41 10.37 -9.02 -6.28
N ALA A 42 10.03 -8.41 -5.14
CA ALA A 42 8.65 -8.16 -4.76
C ALA A 42 8.01 -6.95 -5.46
N TRP A 43 8.78 -6.17 -6.23
CA TRP A 43 8.23 -5.10 -7.05
C TRP A 43 7.30 -5.66 -8.12
N ILE A 44 6.13 -5.03 -8.29
CA ILE A 44 5.17 -5.40 -9.32
C ILE A 44 4.86 -4.16 -10.15
N ASP A 45 5.30 -4.17 -11.40
CA ASP A 45 5.03 -3.10 -12.35
C ASP A 45 3.53 -2.85 -12.48
N GLY A 46 3.12 -1.58 -12.37
CA GLY A 46 1.71 -1.20 -12.39
C GLY A 46 1.04 -1.04 -11.03
N LEU A 47 1.68 -1.47 -9.94
CA LEU A 47 1.11 -1.43 -8.60
C LEU A 47 1.71 -0.39 -7.65
N SER A 48 2.56 0.49 -8.20
CA SER A 48 2.88 1.77 -7.59
C SER A 48 2.04 2.85 -8.26
N VAL A 49 1.24 3.57 -7.49
CA VAL A 49 0.24 4.52 -8.01
C VAL A 49 0.45 5.89 -7.38
N VAL A 50 0.42 6.93 -8.22
CA VAL A 50 0.39 8.32 -7.78
C VAL A 50 -1.02 8.91 -7.93
N SER A 51 -1.40 9.78 -7.00
CA SER A 51 -2.53 10.70 -7.15
C SER A 51 -2.00 12.11 -7.41
N ALA A 52 -2.48 12.75 -8.47
CA ALA A 52 -2.06 14.06 -8.93
C ALA A 52 -3.24 15.03 -9.02
N GLY A 53 -2.94 16.32 -8.83
CA GLY A 53 -3.90 17.40 -9.08
C GLY A 53 -4.13 17.64 -10.57
N ASP A 54 -4.97 18.62 -10.91
CA ASP A 54 -5.27 19.00 -12.30
C ASP A 54 -4.04 19.51 -13.08
N ASP A 55 -3.01 19.99 -12.36
CA ASP A 55 -1.71 20.38 -12.92
C ASP A 55 -0.79 19.19 -13.26
N GLY A 56 -1.24 17.97 -12.98
CA GLY A 56 -0.49 16.73 -13.20
C GLY A 56 0.60 16.46 -12.16
N ARG A 57 0.74 17.31 -11.14
CA ARG A 57 1.75 17.16 -10.09
C ARG A 57 1.36 16.03 -9.13
N PRO A 58 2.19 15.00 -8.94
CA PRO A 58 1.97 14.00 -7.89
C PRO A 58 1.94 14.66 -6.51
N VAL A 59 0.93 14.33 -5.70
CA VAL A 59 0.82 14.79 -4.31
C VAL A 59 0.56 13.65 -3.33
N GLY A 60 0.26 12.46 -3.83
CA GLY A 60 0.06 11.25 -3.04
C GLY A 60 0.53 10.02 -3.78
N HIS A 61 0.82 8.98 -3.02
CA HIS A 61 1.43 7.73 -3.47
C HIS A 61 0.86 6.55 -2.66
N ALA A 62 0.61 5.43 -3.32
CA ALA A 62 0.29 4.16 -2.70
C ALA A 62 1.02 3.04 -3.44
N LEU A 63 1.67 2.17 -2.68
CA LEU A 63 2.46 1.06 -3.21
C LEU A 63 1.89 -0.28 -2.75
N LEU A 64 1.74 -1.22 -3.69
CA LEU A 64 1.55 -2.64 -3.39
C LEU A 64 2.76 -3.44 -3.85
N THR A 65 3.34 -4.23 -2.94
CA THR A 65 4.44 -5.17 -3.26
C THR A 65 4.06 -6.60 -2.89
N ARG A 66 4.71 -7.59 -3.52
CA ARG A 66 4.47 -9.01 -3.22
C ARG A 66 4.78 -9.33 -1.75
N CYS A 67 3.88 -10.05 -1.10
CA CYS A 67 4.09 -10.74 0.18
C CYS A 67 3.42 -12.12 0.12
N HIS A 68 3.45 -12.88 1.22
CA HIS A 68 2.72 -14.14 1.34
C HIS A 68 2.01 -14.24 2.68
N ILE A 69 0.84 -14.88 2.72
CA ILE A 69 0.15 -15.31 3.94
C ILE A 69 0.26 -16.84 4.00
N GLY A 70 1.07 -17.38 4.91
CA GLY A 70 1.49 -18.77 4.79
C GLY A 70 2.13 -18.98 3.41
N ASP A 71 1.67 -19.95 2.63
CA ASP A 71 2.18 -20.20 1.26
C ASP A 71 1.33 -19.52 0.17
N THR A 72 0.32 -18.74 0.55
CA THR A 72 -0.58 -18.07 -0.38
C THR A 72 -0.01 -16.71 -0.79
N PRO A 73 0.17 -16.42 -2.09
CA PRO A 73 0.59 -15.10 -2.54
C PRO A 73 -0.43 -14.01 -2.16
N ALA A 74 0.08 -12.88 -1.72
CA ALA A 74 -0.69 -11.71 -1.33
C ALA A 74 0.10 -10.43 -1.65
N LEU A 75 -0.47 -9.26 -1.37
CA LEU A 75 0.18 -7.97 -1.52
C LEU A 75 0.26 -7.24 -0.19
N CYS A 76 1.33 -6.49 0.05
CA CYS A 76 1.44 -5.54 1.15
C CYS A 76 1.15 -4.13 0.64
N LEU A 77 0.19 -3.43 1.24
CA LEU A 77 -0.04 -1.99 1.02
C LEU A 77 0.87 -1.18 1.96
N ALA A 78 2.06 -0.81 1.48
CA ALA A 78 2.96 0.09 2.19
C ALA A 78 4.06 0.68 1.27
N PRO A 79 4.37 1.98 1.41
CA PRO A 79 3.65 2.99 2.18
C PRO A 79 2.40 3.50 1.41
N CYS A 80 1.54 4.22 2.15
CA CYS A 80 0.61 5.18 1.57
C CYS A 80 1.01 6.57 2.09
N ALA A 81 1.37 7.48 1.19
CA ALA A 81 1.91 8.79 1.53
C ALA A 81 1.13 9.91 0.82
N VAL A 82 0.95 11.05 1.48
CA VAL A 82 0.36 12.25 0.89
C VAL A 82 1.10 13.45 1.46
N LEU A 83 1.45 14.41 0.59
CA LEU A 83 2.01 15.69 1.00
C LEU A 83 1.15 16.33 2.11
N PRO A 84 1.75 16.86 3.19
CA PRO A 84 1.02 17.36 4.35
C PRO A 84 -0.13 18.32 4.01
N GLU A 85 0.09 19.25 3.08
CA GLU A 85 -0.90 20.25 2.67
C GLU A 85 -2.08 19.68 1.84
N TYR A 86 -1.98 18.42 1.39
CA TYR A 86 -3.05 17.70 0.68
C TYR A 86 -3.63 16.53 1.50
N GLN A 87 -3.24 16.37 2.76
CA GLN A 87 -3.85 15.35 3.61
C GLN A 87 -5.33 15.65 3.88
N ARG A 88 -6.12 14.60 4.13
CA ARG A 88 -7.58 14.69 4.36
C ARG A 88 -8.39 15.28 3.18
N THR A 89 -7.80 15.44 1.99
CA THR A 89 -8.47 15.90 0.77
C THR A 89 -8.98 14.77 -0.13
N GLY A 90 -8.70 13.51 0.23
CA GLY A 90 -9.04 12.32 -0.56
C GLY A 90 -7.90 11.79 -1.45
N ALA A 91 -6.76 12.49 -1.57
CA ALA A 91 -5.64 12.06 -2.42
C ALA A 91 -5.15 10.63 -2.13
N GLY A 92 -4.83 10.33 -0.87
CA GLY A 92 -4.41 8.98 -0.47
C GLY A 92 -5.49 7.92 -0.67
N SER A 93 -6.77 8.28 -0.49
CA SER A 93 -7.88 7.36 -0.79
C SER A 93 -8.02 7.09 -2.29
N ALA A 94 -7.75 8.09 -3.14
CA ALA A 94 -7.73 7.90 -4.60
C ALA A 94 -6.59 6.95 -5.00
N ALA A 95 -5.37 7.19 -4.50
CA ALA A 95 -4.21 6.34 -4.77
C ALA A 95 -4.44 4.88 -4.32
N ILE A 96 -4.93 4.65 -3.09
CA ILE A 96 -5.25 3.30 -2.58
C ILE A 96 -6.30 2.61 -3.46
N ARG A 97 -7.41 3.29 -3.78
CA ARG A 97 -8.48 2.69 -4.59
C ARG A 97 -7.98 2.29 -5.98
N ALA A 98 -7.17 3.14 -6.61
CA ALA A 98 -6.57 2.86 -7.91
C ALA A 98 -5.57 1.70 -7.85
N ALA A 99 -4.72 1.62 -6.81
CA ALA A 99 -3.80 0.50 -6.61
C ALA A 99 -4.55 -0.83 -6.40
N LEU A 100 -5.61 -0.84 -5.57
CA LEU A 100 -6.44 -2.03 -5.35
C LEU A 100 -7.19 -2.46 -6.61
N ALA A 101 -7.67 -1.50 -7.41
CA ALA A 101 -8.31 -1.80 -8.70
C ALA A 101 -7.32 -2.43 -9.69
N ALA A 102 -6.11 -1.86 -9.81
CA ALA A 102 -5.06 -2.41 -10.66
C ALA A 102 -4.63 -3.82 -10.21
N ALA A 103 -4.54 -4.07 -8.91
CA ALA A 103 -4.26 -5.40 -8.37
C ALA A 103 -5.36 -6.42 -8.73
N ARG A 104 -6.63 -6.01 -8.58
CA ARG A 104 -7.79 -6.84 -8.93
C ARG A 104 -7.82 -7.20 -10.42
N GLU A 105 -7.53 -6.24 -11.30
CA GLU A 105 -7.48 -6.46 -12.75
C GLU A 105 -6.37 -7.45 -13.16
N ARG A 106 -5.32 -7.57 -12.35
CA ARG A 106 -4.21 -8.52 -12.53
C ARG A 106 -4.48 -9.90 -11.94
N GLY A 107 -5.64 -10.10 -11.30
CA GLY A 107 -6.00 -11.36 -10.65
C GLY A 107 -5.33 -11.58 -9.30
N GLU A 108 -4.79 -10.53 -8.69
CA GLU A 108 -4.30 -10.60 -7.31
C GLU A 108 -5.48 -10.79 -6.35
N ARG A 109 -5.29 -11.59 -5.30
CA ARG A 109 -6.40 -12.07 -4.47
C ARG A 109 -6.51 -11.41 -3.12
N PHE A 110 -5.37 -11.11 -2.49
CA PHE A 110 -5.33 -10.69 -1.09
C PHE A 110 -4.39 -9.51 -0.89
N VAL A 111 -4.79 -8.57 -0.05
CA VAL A 111 -3.96 -7.41 0.33
C VAL A 111 -3.92 -7.31 1.85
N THR A 112 -2.74 -7.14 2.41
CA THR A 112 -2.50 -6.89 3.83
C THR A 112 -2.07 -5.44 4.04
N VAL A 113 -2.34 -4.91 5.22
CA VAL A 113 -1.87 -3.59 5.63
C VAL A 113 -1.64 -3.57 7.14
N LEU A 114 -0.57 -2.92 7.57
CA LEU A 114 -0.35 -2.55 8.95
C LEU A 114 -0.59 -1.05 9.09
N GLY A 115 -1.62 -0.64 9.83
CA GLY A 115 -1.91 0.79 10.01
C GLY A 115 -3.16 1.10 10.81
N HIS A 116 -3.67 2.32 10.68
CA HIS A 116 -4.74 2.80 11.57
C HIS A 116 -6.06 2.01 11.42
N PRO A 117 -6.58 1.42 12.51
CA PRO A 117 -7.77 0.56 12.50
C PRO A 117 -9.03 1.28 12.02
N ASP A 118 -9.11 2.61 12.18
CA ASP A 118 -10.26 3.41 11.72
C ASP A 118 -10.11 3.92 10.28
N TYR A 119 -8.91 3.79 9.69
CA TYR A 119 -8.64 4.28 8.34
C TYR A 119 -8.97 3.24 7.29
N TYR A 120 -8.40 2.04 7.38
CA TYR A 120 -8.46 1.05 6.30
C TYR A 120 -9.81 0.33 6.09
N PRO A 121 -10.71 0.18 7.09
CA PRO A 121 -12.02 -0.44 6.87
C PRO A 121 -12.87 0.25 5.78
N ARG A 122 -12.63 1.54 5.50
CA ARG A 122 -13.31 2.27 4.41
C ARG A 122 -13.04 1.70 3.00
N PHE A 123 -12.01 0.87 2.86
CA PHE A 123 -11.65 0.18 1.61
C PHE A 123 -12.04 -1.31 1.62
N GLY A 124 -12.66 -1.80 2.71
CA GLY A 124 -13.08 -3.19 2.87
C GLY A 124 -12.10 -4.06 3.67
N PHE A 125 -11.02 -3.49 4.20
CA PHE A 125 -10.11 -4.23 5.08
C PHE A 125 -10.80 -4.65 6.37
N THR A 126 -10.46 -5.84 6.85
CA THR A 126 -10.92 -6.39 8.13
C THR A 126 -9.71 -6.84 8.96
N ARG A 127 -9.88 -6.94 10.28
CA ARG A 127 -8.83 -7.37 11.20
C ARG A 127 -8.29 -8.77 10.82
N ALA A 128 -6.98 -8.88 10.65
CA ALA A 128 -6.34 -10.08 10.10
C ALA A 128 -6.42 -11.30 11.04
N SER A 129 -6.29 -11.09 12.35
CA SER A 129 -6.35 -12.15 13.34
C SER A 129 -7.72 -12.83 13.44
N ALA A 130 -8.80 -12.19 12.99
CA ALA A 130 -10.11 -12.83 12.85
C ALA A 130 -10.10 -13.99 11.83
N HIS A 131 -9.08 -14.04 10.97
CA HIS A 131 -8.90 -15.05 9.92
C HIS A 131 -7.67 -15.94 10.17
N GLY A 132 -7.09 -15.89 11.38
CA GLY A 132 -5.89 -16.66 11.71
C GLY A 132 -4.64 -16.18 10.97
N ILE A 133 -4.59 -14.90 10.60
CA ILE A 133 -3.44 -14.26 9.96
C ILE A 133 -2.66 -13.46 11.00
N GLY A 134 -1.34 -13.60 11.02
CA GLY A 134 -0.46 -12.90 11.96
C GLY A 134 0.87 -12.48 11.34
N LEU A 135 1.73 -11.90 12.16
CA LEU A 135 3.09 -11.48 11.82
C LEU A 135 4.14 -12.17 12.71
N SER A 136 5.39 -12.19 12.24
CA SER A 136 6.57 -12.67 12.97
C SER A 136 6.93 -11.77 14.16
N ILE A 137 6.47 -10.52 14.14
CA ILE A 137 6.70 -9.49 15.14
C ILE A 137 5.41 -9.15 15.89
N GLU A 138 5.55 -8.64 17.12
CA GLU A 138 4.43 -8.15 17.89
C GLU A 138 3.97 -6.78 17.35
N VAL A 139 2.67 -6.69 17.05
CA VAL A 139 1.99 -5.47 16.63
C VAL A 139 0.63 -5.41 17.32
N PRO A 140 0.02 -4.22 17.50
CA PRO A 140 -1.36 -4.13 17.95
C PRO A 140 -2.29 -4.95 17.05
N ASP A 141 -3.15 -5.78 17.66
CA ASP A 141 -4.01 -6.74 16.94
C ASP A 141 -4.92 -6.05 15.91
N GLU A 142 -5.45 -4.89 16.27
CA GLU A 142 -6.33 -4.08 15.43
C GLU A 142 -5.61 -3.40 14.26
N ALA A 143 -4.27 -3.27 14.32
CA ALA A 143 -3.50 -2.57 13.29
C ALA A 143 -3.23 -3.44 12.07
N LEU A 144 -3.16 -4.77 12.23
CA LEU A 144 -2.96 -5.69 11.13
C LEU A 144 -4.30 -6.05 10.49
N MET A 145 -4.45 -5.71 9.22
CA MET A 145 -5.69 -5.91 8.47
C MET A 145 -5.45 -6.59 7.13
N VAL A 146 -6.49 -7.22 6.61
CA VAL A 146 -6.51 -7.96 5.35
C VAL A 146 -7.77 -7.67 4.55
N LEU A 147 -7.65 -7.72 3.23
CA LEU A 147 -8.72 -7.57 2.26
C LEU A 147 -8.64 -8.69 1.22
N ALA A 148 -9.77 -9.34 0.93
CA ALA A 148 -9.94 -10.14 -0.29
C ALA A 148 -10.39 -9.23 -1.44
N LEU A 149 -9.66 -9.27 -2.55
CA LEU A 149 -9.96 -8.52 -3.77
C LEU A 149 -11.05 -9.18 -4.61
N HIS A 150 -11.44 -10.41 -4.32
CA HIS A 150 -12.57 -11.10 -4.95
C HIS A 150 -13.39 -11.80 -3.87
N ASP A 151 -14.43 -12.54 -4.25
CA ASP A 151 -15.27 -13.32 -3.34
C ASP A 151 -14.57 -14.62 -2.89
N ASP A 152 -13.28 -14.51 -2.59
CA ASP A 152 -12.43 -15.62 -2.16
C ASP A 152 -12.38 -15.69 -0.63
N ALA A 153 -12.33 -16.91 -0.09
CA ALA A 153 -12.03 -17.12 1.32
C ALA A 153 -10.60 -16.65 1.63
N LEU A 154 -10.44 -15.93 2.74
CA LEU A 154 -9.13 -15.48 3.20
C LEU A 154 -8.27 -16.68 3.65
N PRO A 155 -6.98 -16.71 3.31
CA PRO A 155 -6.06 -17.72 3.83
C PRO A 155 -5.74 -17.45 5.29
N SER A 156 -5.12 -18.43 5.97
CA SER A 156 -4.57 -18.29 7.32
C SER A 156 -3.06 -18.49 7.30
N GLY A 157 -2.35 -17.91 8.27
CA GLY A 157 -0.92 -18.12 8.46
C GLY A 157 -0.13 -16.85 8.72
N THR A 158 1.18 -17.00 8.90
CA THR A 158 2.08 -15.88 9.15
C THR A 158 2.41 -15.15 7.85
N ILE A 159 2.32 -13.83 7.86
CA ILE A 159 2.72 -12.98 6.75
C ILE A 159 4.24 -12.97 6.62
N ARG A 160 4.73 -13.07 5.38
CA ARG A 160 6.13 -12.86 5.02
C ARG A 160 6.22 -11.69 4.05
N TYR A 161 6.83 -10.58 4.48
CA TYR A 161 7.02 -9.40 3.65
C TYR A 161 8.27 -9.52 2.76
N ALA A 162 8.40 -8.58 1.82
CA ALA A 162 9.60 -8.47 1.02
C ALA A 162 10.83 -8.16 1.89
N ALA A 163 12.01 -8.61 1.47
CA ALA A 163 13.25 -8.47 2.24
C ALA A 163 13.53 -7.01 2.71
N PRO A 164 13.23 -5.96 1.92
CA PRO A 164 13.42 -4.57 2.37
C PRO A 164 12.64 -4.15 3.62
N PHE A 165 11.55 -4.83 3.97
CA PHE A 165 10.82 -4.55 5.23
C PHE A 165 11.57 -5.02 6.48
N GLY A 166 12.51 -5.97 6.33
CA GLY A 166 13.34 -6.45 7.44
C GLY A 166 12.64 -7.31 8.49
N ILE A 167 11.43 -7.83 8.21
CA ILE A 167 10.58 -8.60 9.15
C ILE A 167 9.90 -9.81 8.51
#